data_AF-A0A7K2WCU4-F1
#
_entry.id   AF-A0A7K2WCU4-F1
#
_cell.length_a   1.000
_cell.length_b   1.000
_cell.length_c   1.000
_cell.angle_alpha   90.00
_cell.angle_beta   90.00
_cell.angle_gamma   90.00
#
_symmetry.space_group_name_H-M   'P 1'
#
loop_
_entity.id
_entity.type
_entity.pdbx_description
1 polymer ?
#
loop_
_entity_poly.entity_id
_entity_poly.type
_entity_poly.pdbx_seq_one_letter_code
_entity_poly.pdbx_strand_id
1 'polypeptide(L)'
;MWEEWEQLKAAAAGRHRAGTRLDRLPADQGGTCGSGTAGRLRSDRKAWSAAGRDVGELRDGIGTALTKLEHGQTGLDKGPRCLTAVAQKGVYDSWERRVKDIGELCDGLVGVLEKTGEGQLRTDEAVRAEIARLIGASGKGG
;
A
#
# COMPACT_ATOMS: atom_id res chain seq x y z
N MET A 1 -11.11 33.08 -8.30
CA MET A 1 -11.33 31.79 -8.99
C MET A 1 -10.01 31.10 -9.37
N TRP A 2 -8.97 31.79 -9.88
CA TRP A 2 -7.63 31.21 -10.03
C TRP A 2 -6.93 31.03 -8.66
N GLU A 3 -6.94 32.05 -7.79
CA GLU A 3 -6.35 31.96 -6.43
C GLU A 3 -6.80 30.74 -5.61
N GLU A 4 -8.09 30.39 -5.69
CA GLU A 4 -8.66 29.23 -4.98
C GLU A 4 -8.13 27.91 -5.56
N TRP A 5 -7.90 27.86 -6.87
CA TRP A 5 -7.36 26.68 -7.54
C TRP A 5 -5.87 26.48 -7.20
N GLU A 6 -5.10 27.58 -7.09
CA GLU A 6 -3.72 27.52 -6.57
C GLU A 6 -3.68 27.08 -5.11
N GLN A 7 -4.59 27.56 -4.26
CA GLN A 7 -4.66 27.13 -2.87
C GLN A 7 -5.01 25.64 -2.74
N LEU A 8 -5.93 25.14 -3.57
CA LEU A 8 -6.33 23.73 -3.54
C LEU A 8 -5.20 22.79 -4.01
N LYS A 9 -4.44 23.22 -5.04
CA LYS A 9 -3.19 22.54 -5.44
C LYS A 9 -2.14 22.57 -4.34
N ALA A 10 -1.91 23.72 -3.71
CA ALA A 10 -0.93 23.85 -2.63
C ALA A 10 -1.30 22.97 -1.43
N ALA A 11 -2.59 22.91 -1.07
CA ALA A 11 -3.09 22.03 -0.02
C ALA A 11 -2.95 20.54 -0.36
N ALA A 12 -3.20 20.16 -1.63
CA ALA A 12 -3.00 18.79 -2.11
C ALA A 12 -1.51 18.40 -2.15
N ALA A 13 -0.63 19.30 -2.60
CA ALA A 13 0.82 19.13 -2.56
C ALA A 13 1.35 19.07 -1.12
N GLY A 14 0.75 19.84 -0.20
CA GLY A 14 1.00 19.78 1.23
C GLY A 14 0.59 18.43 1.84
N ARG A 15 -0.55 17.85 1.41
CA ARG A 15 -0.98 16.50 1.78
C ARG A 15 -0.13 15.40 1.15
N HIS A 16 0.48 15.62 -0.01
CA HIS A 16 1.44 14.67 -0.60
C HIS A 16 2.70 14.48 0.27
N ARG A 17 3.07 15.45 1.12
CA ARG A 17 4.09 15.23 2.18
C ARG A 17 3.59 14.38 3.34
N ALA A 18 2.27 14.24 3.50
CA ALA A 18 1.62 13.31 4.42
C ALA A 18 1.14 12.04 3.70
N GLY A 19 1.56 11.81 2.45
CA GLY A 19 1.33 10.57 1.73
C GLY A 19 2.17 9.45 2.34
N THR A 20 1.49 8.43 2.87
CA THR A 20 1.97 7.05 3.02
C THR A 20 3.48 6.92 3.23
N ARG A 21 3.92 7.24 4.45
CA ARG A 21 5.24 6.83 4.96
C ARG A 21 5.22 5.32 5.23
N LEU A 22 5.15 4.53 4.16
CA LEU A 22 5.56 3.13 4.19
C LEU A 22 7.08 3.13 4.42
N ASP A 23 7.47 2.99 5.68
CA ASP A 23 8.77 2.51 6.16
C ASP A 23 10.06 3.21 5.72
N ARG A 24 10.04 4.52 5.41
CA ARG A 24 11.31 5.25 5.28
C ARG A 24 11.84 5.71 6.65
N LEU A 25 12.75 4.92 7.21
CA LEU A 25 13.75 5.40 8.17
C LEU A 25 14.61 6.50 7.51
N PRO A 26 15.17 7.46 8.28
CA PRO A 26 16.07 8.47 7.72
C PRO A 26 17.24 7.79 6.99
N ALA A 27 17.57 8.30 5.80
CA ALA A 27 18.71 7.81 5.04
C ALA A 27 19.99 7.98 5.88
N ASP A 28 20.61 6.83 6.15
CA ASP A 28 21.94 6.64 6.71
C ASP A 28 22.98 7.51 5.98
N GLN A 29 23.81 8.20 6.78
CA GLN A 29 25.15 8.60 6.38
C GLN A 29 26.15 7.58 6.93
N GLY A 30 26.85 6.88 6.04
CA GLY A 30 28.13 6.22 6.31
C GLY A 30 28.03 4.74 6.67
N GLY A 31 28.49 3.91 5.74
CA GLY A 31 28.44 2.46 5.86
C GLY A 31 29.32 1.85 6.94
N THR A 32 29.00 0.61 7.32
CA THR A 32 29.97 -0.47 7.52
C THR A 32 29.25 -1.80 7.54
N CYS A 33 29.90 -2.83 7.01
CA CYS A 33 29.46 -4.20 7.05
C CYS A 33 29.64 -4.71 8.50
N GLY A 34 28.58 -4.75 9.32
CA GLY A 34 28.68 -5.31 10.67
C GLY A 34 27.49 -5.02 11.56
N SER A 35 26.83 -6.10 11.99
CA SER A 35 25.86 -6.22 13.10
C SER A 35 25.56 -4.96 13.94
N GLY A 36 24.33 -4.47 13.85
CA GLY A 36 23.73 -3.62 14.87
C GLY A 36 22.88 -2.47 14.32
N THR A 37 21.57 -2.55 14.52
CA THR A 37 20.59 -1.44 14.46
C THR A 37 20.31 -0.73 13.13
N ALA A 38 20.59 -1.33 11.98
CA ALA A 38 19.64 -1.18 10.87
C ALA A 38 18.38 -1.92 11.32
N GLY A 39 17.30 -1.19 11.66
CA GLY A 39 16.08 -1.76 12.23
C GLY A 39 15.72 -3.03 11.50
N ARG A 40 15.94 -4.19 12.14
CA ARG A 40 15.78 -5.50 11.52
C ARG A 40 14.34 -5.55 11.04
N LEU A 41 14.12 -5.45 9.72
CA LEU A 41 12.83 -5.71 9.12
C LEU A 41 12.44 -7.11 9.57
N ARG A 42 11.49 -7.16 10.50
CA ARG A 42 11.03 -8.39 11.11
C ARG A 42 10.12 -9.04 10.07
N SER A 43 10.70 -9.88 9.22
CA SER A 43 9.95 -10.71 8.29
C SER A 43 9.37 -11.89 9.06
N ASP A 44 8.14 -11.75 9.51
CA ASP A 44 7.34 -12.82 10.07
C ASP A 44 5.90 -12.77 9.51
N ARG A 45 5.13 -13.85 9.66
CA ARG A 45 3.74 -13.90 9.21
C ARG A 45 2.92 -12.69 9.68
N LYS A 46 3.13 -12.20 10.90
CA LYS A 46 2.37 -11.06 11.44
C LYS A 46 2.69 -9.78 10.68
N ALA A 47 3.96 -9.54 10.35
CA ALA A 47 4.36 -8.39 9.55
C ALA A 47 3.75 -8.43 8.14
N TRP A 48 3.77 -9.59 7.48
CA TRP A 48 3.14 -9.78 6.17
C TRP A 48 1.63 -9.57 6.20
N SER A 49 0.94 -10.13 7.21
CA SER A 49 -0.50 -9.91 7.40
C SER A 49 -0.84 -8.46 7.75
N ALA A 50 0.04 -7.76 8.48
CA ALA A 50 -0.14 -6.34 8.77
C ALA A 50 -0.04 -5.50 7.49
N ALA A 51 1.00 -5.72 6.68
CA ALA A 51 1.13 -5.04 5.38
C ALA A 51 -0.08 -5.32 4.47
N GLY A 52 -0.58 -6.55 4.44
CA GLY A 52 -1.80 -6.90 3.70
C GLY A 52 -3.03 -6.11 4.18
N ARG A 53 -3.21 -5.98 5.50
CA ARG A 53 -4.29 -5.16 6.07
C ARG A 53 -4.17 -3.69 5.67
N ASP A 54 -2.99 -3.11 5.82
CA ASP A 54 -2.77 -1.69 5.54
C ASP A 54 -3.02 -1.36 4.05
N VAL A 55 -2.64 -2.27 3.15
CA VAL A 55 -2.96 -2.18 1.72
C VAL A 55 -4.48 -2.33 1.46
N GLY A 56 -5.16 -3.20 2.21
CA GLY A 56 -6.61 -3.31 2.18
C GLY A 56 -7.32 -2.03 2.62
N GLU A 57 -6.86 -1.40 3.70
CA GLU A 57 -7.39 -0.11 4.18
C GLU A 57 -7.18 1.01 3.14
N LEU A 58 -6.04 1.01 2.45
CA LEU A 58 -5.79 1.93 1.34
C LEU A 58 -6.81 1.72 0.20
N ARG A 59 -7.09 0.46 -0.18
CA ARG A 59 -8.09 0.12 -1.19
C ARG A 59 -9.48 0.65 -0.81
N ASP A 60 -9.87 0.49 0.46
CA ASP A 60 -11.18 0.97 0.94
C ASP A 60 -11.27 2.50 0.95
N GLY A 61 -10.18 3.17 1.34
CA GLY A 61 -10.05 4.63 1.24
C GLY A 61 -10.16 5.13 -0.20
N ILE A 62 -9.55 4.40 -1.15
CA ILE A 62 -9.67 4.63 -2.59
C ILE A 62 -11.12 4.51 -3.05
N GLY A 63 -11.82 3.43 -2.68
CA GLY A 63 -13.23 3.24 -3.01
C GLY A 63 -14.11 4.37 -2.49
N THR A 64 -13.88 4.79 -1.25
CA THR A 64 -14.59 5.94 -0.64
C THR A 64 -14.32 7.24 -1.41
N ALA A 65 -13.08 7.47 -1.85
CA ALA A 65 -12.73 8.66 -2.63
C ALA A 65 -13.39 8.64 -4.01
N LEU A 66 -13.48 7.47 -4.65
CA LEU A 66 -14.17 7.30 -5.92
C LEU A 66 -15.67 7.61 -5.80
N THR A 67 -16.36 7.09 -4.80
CA THR A 67 -17.78 7.40 -4.55
C THR A 67 -18.01 8.90 -4.34
N LYS A 68 -17.10 9.59 -3.63
CA LYS A 68 -17.18 11.05 -3.46
C LYS A 68 -16.96 11.79 -4.78
N LEU A 69 -16.05 11.31 -5.61
CA LEU A 69 -15.77 11.88 -6.93
C LEU A 69 -16.97 11.71 -7.86
N GLU A 70 -17.57 10.51 -7.90
CA GLU A 70 -18.82 10.22 -8.62
C GLU A 70 -19.96 11.15 -8.18
N HIS A 71 -20.17 11.26 -6.86
CA HIS A 71 -21.19 12.15 -6.32
C HIS A 71 -20.96 13.61 -6.74
N GLY A 72 -19.72 14.08 -6.73
CA GLY A 72 -19.34 15.43 -7.17
C GLY A 72 -19.56 15.72 -8.66
N GLN A 73 -19.80 14.70 -9.50
CA GLN A 73 -20.18 14.90 -10.90
C GLN A 73 -21.69 15.10 -11.11
N THR A 74 -22.50 14.84 -10.09
CA THR A 74 -23.97 14.95 -10.19
C THR A 74 -24.38 16.38 -10.57
N GLY A 75 -25.16 16.55 -11.64
CA GLY A 75 -25.68 17.84 -12.08
C GLY A 75 -24.74 18.65 -12.98
N LEU A 76 -23.54 18.12 -13.31
CA LEU A 76 -22.60 18.70 -14.28
C LEU A 76 -22.85 18.23 -15.72
N ASP A 77 -23.79 17.32 -15.91
CA ASP A 77 -24.26 16.72 -17.16
C ASP A 77 -25.11 17.66 -18.04
N LYS A 78 -24.96 18.99 -17.87
CA LYS A 78 -25.70 20.03 -18.63
C LYS A 78 -25.21 20.19 -20.08
N GLY A 79 -25.13 19.07 -20.81
CA GLY A 79 -25.02 18.98 -22.25
C GLY A 79 -23.72 19.49 -22.89
N PRO A 80 -23.44 19.10 -24.15
CA PRO A 80 -22.21 19.43 -24.88
C PRO A 80 -22.05 20.92 -25.22
N ARG A 81 -22.96 21.79 -24.77
CA ARG A 81 -22.95 23.22 -25.07
C ARG A 81 -21.92 24.01 -24.25
N CYS A 82 -21.38 23.40 -23.18
CA CYS A 82 -20.33 23.99 -22.35
C CYS A 82 -19.04 23.18 -22.48
N LEU A 83 -17.99 23.76 -23.09
CA LEU A 83 -16.68 23.11 -23.25
C LEU A 83 -16.07 22.71 -21.89
N THR A 84 -16.33 23.50 -20.84
CA THR A 84 -15.87 23.18 -19.47
C THR A 84 -16.52 21.91 -18.94
N ALA A 85 -17.80 21.64 -19.25
CA ALA A 85 -18.47 20.41 -18.83
C ALA A 85 -17.88 19.17 -19.52
N VAL A 86 -17.52 19.29 -20.80
CA VAL A 86 -16.82 18.22 -21.54
C VAL A 86 -15.43 17.98 -20.97
N ALA A 87 -14.66 19.04 -20.69
CA ALA A 87 -13.33 18.92 -20.09
C ALA A 87 -13.39 18.29 -18.70
N GLN A 88 -14.34 18.70 -17.86
CA GLN A 88 -14.56 18.14 -16.52
C GLN A 88 -14.88 16.64 -16.58
N LYS A 89 -15.73 16.21 -17.52
CA LYS A 89 -16.03 14.79 -17.74
C LYS A 89 -14.79 14.00 -18.15
N GLY A 90 -13.97 14.53 -19.06
CA GLY A 90 -12.73 13.86 -19.47
C GLY A 90 -11.73 13.70 -18.31
N VAL A 91 -11.62 14.71 -17.44
CA VAL A 91 -10.81 14.63 -16.22
C VAL A 91 -11.38 13.56 -15.29
N TYR A 92 -12.68 13.56 -15.04
CA TYR A 92 -13.36 12.54 -14.24
C TYR A 92 -13.08 11.12 -14.75
N ASP A 93 -13.33 10.85 -16.03
CA ASP A 93 -13.13 9.52 -16.64
C ASP A 93 -11.66 9.06 -16.50
N SER A 94 -10.70 9.99 -16.58
CA SER A 94 -9.28 9.68 -16.38
C SER A 94 -8.96 9.32 -14.93
N TRP A 95 -9.52 10.05 -13.95
CA TRP A 95 -9.30 9.80 -12.54
C TRP A 95 -9.99 8.51 -12.09
N GLU A 96 -11.24 8.29 -12.53
CA GLU A 96 -11.99 7.06 -12.25
C GLU A 96 -11.19 5.83 -12.68
N ARG A 97 -10.70 5.80 -13.93
CA ARG A 97 -9.89 4.70 -14.44
C ARG A 97 -8.65 4.46 -13.58
N ARG A 98 -7.85 5.51 -13.35
CA ARG A 98 -6.61 5.39 -12.57
C ARG A 98 -6.86 4.87 -11.15
N VAL A 99 -7.92 5.36 -10.49
CA VAL A 99 -8.25 4.98 -9.12
C VAL A 99 -8.74 3.53 -9.06
N LYS A 100 -9.51 3.07 -10.05
CA LYS A 100 -9.88 1.65 -10.22
C LYS A 100 -8.64 0.76 -10.38
N ASP A 101 -7.73 1.13 -11.27
CA ASP A 101 -6.48 0.36 -11.51
C ASP A 101 -5.64 0.23 -10.22
N ILE A 102 -5.54 1.30 -9.42
CA ILE A 102 -4.82 1.26 -8.13
C ILE A 102 -5.56 0.35 -7.13
N GLY A 103 -6.90 0.39 -7.12
CA GLY A 103 -7.72 -0.48 -6.28
C GLY A 103 -7.48 -1.97 -6.59
N GLU A 104 -7.46 -2.34 -7.87
CA GLU A 104 -7.16 -3.70 -8.32
C GLU A 104 -5.74 -4.14 -7.96
N LEU A 105 -4.75 -3.25 -8.11
CA LEU A 105 -3.38 -3.51 -7.68
C LEU A 105 -3.29 -3.76 -6.17
N CYS A 106 -3.97 -2.93 -5.37
CA CYS A 106 -4.01 -3.12 -3.91
C CYS A 106 -4.63 -4.47 -3.56
N ASP A 107 -5.76 -4.83 -4.17
CA ASP A 107 -6.44 -6.11 -3.93
C ASP A 107 -5.51 -7.30 -4.25
N GLY A 108 -4.81 -7.24 -5.39
CA GLY A 108 -3.80 -8.24 -5.74
C GLY A 108 -2.66 -8.33 -4.73
N LEU A 109 -2.17 -7.18 -4.24
CA LEU A 109 -1.11 -7.11 -3.25
C LEU A 109 -1.54 -7.68 -1.89
N VAL A 110 -2.77 -7.45 -1.43
CA VAL A 110 -3.29 -8.07 -0.19
C VAL A 110 -3.11 -9.59 -0.26
N GLY A 111 -3.58 -10.23 -1.34
CA GLY A 111 -3.48 -11.67 -1.49
C GLY A 111 -2.04 -12.20 -1.59
N VAL A 112 -1.14 -11.45 -2.24
CA VAL A 112 0.28 -11.81 -2.33
C VAL A 112 0.96 -11.74 -0.96
N LEU A 113 0.69 -10.68 -0.19
CA LEU A 113 1.28 -10.48 1.14
C LEU A 113 0.82 -11.55 2.13
N GLU A 114 -0.47 -11.89 2.13
CA GLU A 114 -1.01 -12.97 2.96
C GLU A 114 -0.37 -14.33 2.65
N LYS A 115 -0.32 -14.71 1.36
CA LYS A 115 0.30 -15.97 0.92
C LYS A 115 1.78 -16.03 1.25
N THR A 116 2.49 -14.91 1.14
CA THR A 116 3.91 -14.81 1.50
C THR A 116 4.11 -15.08 3.00
N GLY A 117 3.29 -14.45 3.85
CA GLY A 117 3.33 -14.69 5.29
C GLY A 117 3.03 -16.14 5.68
N GLU A 118 2.07 -16.79 5.02
CA GLU A 118 1.78 -18.21 5.22
C GLU A 118 2.93 -19.12 4.76
N GLY A 119 3.49 -18.88 3.57
CA GLY A 119 4.59 -19.67 3.04
C GLY A 119 5.84 -19.58 3.92
N GLN A 120 6.12 -18.38 4.43
CA GLN A 120 7.20 -18.13 5.38
C GLN A 120 6.97 -18.91 6.69
N LEU A 121 5.77 -18.85 7.28
CA LEU A 121 5.45 -19.60 8.50
C LEU A 121 5.66 -21.12 8.32
N ARG A 122 5.14 -21.69 7.22
CA ARG A 122 5.31 -23.12 6.93
C ARG A 122 6.78 -23.51 6.81
N THR A 123 7.58 -22.65 6.18
CA THR A 123 9.02 -22.87 6.03
C THR A 123 9.73 -22.85 7.39
N ASP A 124 9.42 -21.88 8.24
CA ASP A 124 10.00 -21.78 9.59
C ASP A 124 9.65 -22.98 10.47
N GLU A 125 8.40 -23.45 10.40
CA GLU A 125 7.93 -24.62 11.14
C GLU A 125 8.66 -25.89 10.68
N ALA A 126 8.81 -26.08 9.36
CA ALA A 126 9.53 -27.22 8.79
C ALA A 126 11.02 -27.21 9.20
N VAL A 127 11.68 -26.06 9.11
CA VAL A 127 13.09 -25.90 9.54
C VAL A 127 13.23 -26.17 11.03
N ARG A 128 12.33 -25.65 11.87
CA ARG A 128 12.34 -25.89 13.32
C ARG A 128 12.18 -27.38 13.64
N ALA A 129 11.26 -28.07 12.95
CA ALA A 129 11.03 -29.50 13.14
C ALA A 129 12.28 -30.32 12.76
N GLU A 130 12.93 -29.98 11.65
CA GLU A 130 14.14 -30.68 11.22
C GLU A 130 15.32 -30.46 12.19
N ILE A 131 15.51 -29.24 12.68
CA ILE A 131 16.51 -28.96 13.72
C ILE A 131 16.24 -29.78 14.99
N ALA A 132 14.99 -29.83 15.44
CA ALA A 132 14.61 -30.62 16.62
C ALA A 132 14.90 -32.12 16.41
N ARG A 133 14.64 -32.63 15.20
CA ARG A 133 14.95 -34.02 14.81
C ARG A 133 16.46 -34.30 14.87
N LEU A 134 17.29 -33.41 14.33
CA LEU A 134 18.75 -33.55 14.33
C LEU A 134 19.33 -33.53 15.75
N ILE A 135 18.84 -32.63 16.61
CA ILE A 135 19.26 -32.56 18.02
C ILE A 135 18.84 -33.84 18.77
N GLY A 136 17.60 -34.30 18.59
CA GLY A 136 17.10 -35.52 19.22
C GLY A 136 17.82 -36.80 18.76
N ALA A 137 18.24 -36.86 17.49
CA ALA A 137 19.04 -37.96 16.96
C ALA A 137 20.47 -37.96 17.54
N SER A 138 21.09 -36.78 17.71
CA SER A 138 22.42 -36.65 18.31
C SER A 138 22.47 -37.04 19.78
N GLY A 139 21.37 -36.90 20.54
CA GLY A 139 21.29 -37.27 21.95
C GLY A 139 21.04 -38.76 22.23
N LYS A 140 20.68 -39.56 21.22
CA LYS A 140 20.43 -41.01 21.35
C LYS A 140 21.64 -41.90 21.03
N GLY A 141 22.77 -41.30 20.62
CA GLY A 141 23.99 -42.01 20.20
C GLY A 141 25.16 -41.94 21.19
N GLY A 142 24.94 -41.50 22.42
CA GLY A 142 25.98 -41.38 23.48
C GLY A 142 25.70 -42.29 24.66
#